data_AF-A0AA35R6B6-F1
#
_entry.id   AF-A0AA35R6B6-F1
#
_cell.length_a   1.000
_cell.length_b   1.000
_cell.length_c   1.000
_cell.angle_alpha   90.00
_cell.angle_beta   90.00
_cell.angle_gamma   90.00
#
_symmetry.space_group_name_H-M   'P 1'
#
loop_
_entity.id
_entity.type
_entity.pdbx_description
1 polymer ?
#
loop_
_entity_poly.entity_id
_entity_poly.type
_entity_poly.pdbx_seq_one_letter_code
_entity_poly.pdbx_strand_id
1 'polypeptide(L)'
;MASPDSKICDIDRARIAKNIVDWKDLSPYLGLNAAEIKEVKESDSGNFLQQKCEAIRKWQQKNGDDATYAAFIVVATVAENKELADYVRELVVGARDEQQCSHTEKEGLLSLVMALTKELKEKETMLQAKVSSAPVCTVCA
;
A
#
# COMPACT_ATOMS: atom_id res chain seq x y z
N MET A 1 -0.95 11.50 4.76
CA MET A 1 -1.28 10.17 5.31
C MET A 1 -2.42 10.34 6.29
N ALA A 2 -3.40 9.44 6.30
CA ALA A 2 -4.50 9.51 7.26
C ALA A 2 -4.07 8.93 8.60
N SER A 3 -4.47 9.55 9.71
CA SER A 3 -4.28 8.95 11.04
C SER A 3 -5.31 7.83 11.25
N PRO A 4 -4.99 6.71 11.93
CA PRO A 4 -5.99 5.69 12.29
C PRO A 4 -7.20 6.28 13.03
N ASP A 5 -6.96 7.32 13.84
CA ASP A 5 -7.97 8.02 14.62
C ASP A 5 -8.66 9.14 13.83
N SER A 6 -8.30 9.35 12.57
CA SER A 6 -8.98 10.32 11.71
C SER A 6 -10.26 9.73 11.12
N LYS A 7 -11.21 10.60 10.81
CA LYS A 7 -12.45 10.25 10.12
C LYS A 7 -12.17 9.78 8.69
N ILE A 8 -12.95 8.81 8.23
CA ILE A 8 -12.91 8.36 6.84
C ILE A 8 -13.45 9.48 5.95
N CYS A 9 -12.62 9.97 5.02
CA CYS A 9 -13.03 11.01 4.08
C CYS A 9 -13.88 10.44 2.93
N ASP A 10 -14.53 11.30 2.16
CA ASP A 10 -15.42 10.88 1.07
C ASP A 10 -14.71 10.04 0.00
N ILE A 11 -13.46 10.37 -0.32
CA ILE A 11 -12.65 9.65 -1.30
C ILE A 11 -12.37 8.22 -0.81
N ASP A 12 -11.91 8.09 0.44
CA ASP A 12 -11.57 6.79 1.01
C ASP A 12 -12.82 5.96 1.30
N ARG A 13 -13.96 6.58 1.65
CA ARG A 13 -15.24 5.89 1.72
C ARG A 13 -15.60 5.21 0.40
N ALA A 14 -15.43 5.91 -0.74
CA ALA A 14 -15.70 5.33 -2.05
C ALA A 14 -14.72 4.18 -2.40
N ARG A 15 -13.46 4.28 -1.96
CA ARG A 15 -12.46 3.23 -2.14
C ARG A 15 -12.77 1.98 -1.31
N ILE A 16 -13.13 2.16 -0.05
CA ILE A 16 -13.57 1.09 0.85
C ILE A 16 -14.83 0.43 0.30
N ALA A 17 -15.81 1.22 -0.14
CA ALA A 17 -17.05 0.72 -0.74
C ALA A 17 -16.81 -0.20 -1.94
N LYS A 18 -15.80 0.08 -2.78
CA LYS A 18 -15.46 -0.79 -3.93
C LYS A 18 -14.95 -2.18 -3.51
N ASN A 19 -14.34 -2.28 -2.34
CA ASN A 19 -13.75 -3.52 -1.82
C ASN A 19 -14.70 -4.31 -0.90
N ILE A 20 -15.90 -3.79 -0.64
CA ILE A 20 -16.94 -4.57 0.03
C ILE A 20 -17.56 -5.52 -0.99
N VAL A 21 -17.57 -6.82 -0.73
CA VAL A 21 -18.23 -7.81 -1.61
C VAL A 21 -19.75 -7.67 -1.52
N ASP A 22 -20.32 -7.97 -0.36
CA ASP A 22 -21.73 -7.70 -0.02
C ASP A 22 -21.81 -6.81 1.22
N TRP A 23 -22.45 -5.65 1.08
CA TRP A 23 -22.64 -4.73 2.20
C TRP A 23 -23.72 -5.20 3.17
N LYS A 24 -24.62 -6.11 2.74
CA LYS A 24 -25.68 -6.63 3.59
C LYS A 24 -25.11 -7.46 4.73
N ASP A 25 -24.05 -8.22 4.48
CA ASP A 25 -23.37 -9.01 5.51
C ASP A 25 -22.60 -8.12 6.48
N LEU A 26 -22.08 -6.98 5.99
CA LEU A 26 -21.40 -5.98 6.83
C LEU A 26 -22.38 -5.11 7.63
N SER A 27 -23.62 -4.97 7.17
CA SER A 27 -24.60 -4.02 7.70
C SER A 27 -24.94 -4.17 9.19
N PRO A 28 -25.04 -5.39 9.77
CA PRO A 28 -25.27 -5.54 11.22
C PRO A 28 -24.07 -5.04 12.04
N TYR A 29 -22.85 -5.25 11.53
CA TYR A 29 -21.61 -4.82 12.20
C TYR A 29 -21.40 -3.30 12.09
N LEU A 30 -21.97 -2.67 11.06
CA LEU A 30 -22.12 -1.22 10.96
C LEU A 30 -23.20 -0.65 11.90
N GLY A 31 -23.86 -1.52 12.68
CA GLY A 31 -24.93 -1.12 13.59
C GLY A 31 -26.20 -0.67 12.87
N LEU A 32 -26.39 -1.03 11.59
CA LEU A 32 -27.58 -0.68 10.83
C LEU A 32 -28.75 -1.59 11.23
N ASN A 33 -29.91 -0.99 11.49
CA ASN A 33 -31.15 -1.72 11.76
C ASN A 33 -31.86 -2.09 10.44
N ALA A 34 -32.91 -2.92 10.54
CA ALA A 34 -33.64 -3.40 9.37
C ALA A 34 -34.27 -2.28 8.52
N ALA A 35 -34.71 -1.18 9.14
CA ALA A 35 -35.27 -0.04 8.42
C ALA A 35 -34.19 0.72 7.64
N GLU A 36 -33.03 0.95 8.25
CA GLU A 36 -31.88 1.59 7.60
C GLU A 36 -31.34 0.73 6.45
N ILE A 37 -31.28 -0.59 6.63
CA ILE A 37 -30.89 -1.54 5.56
C ILE A 37 -31.90 -1.46 4.41
N LYS A 38 -33.19 -1.38 4.70
CA LYS A 38 -34.22 -1.23 3.66
C LYS A 38 -34.06 0.10 2.92
N GLU A 39 -33.85 1.19 3.64
CA GLU A 39 -33.63 2.53 3.07
C GLU A 39 -32.40 2.55 2.14
N VAL A 40 -31.28 1.94 2.54
CA VAL A 40 -30.08 1.84 1.68
C VAL A 40 -30.35 1.00 0.43
N LYS A 41 -31.16 -0.06 0.51
CA LYS A 41 -31.56 -0.85 -0.68
C LYS A 41 -32.41 -0.03 -1.64
N GLU A 42 -33.26 0.85 -1.11
CA GLU A 42 -34.22 1.64 -1.87
C GLU A 42 -33.63 2.97 -2.38
N SER A 43 -32.55 3.48 -1.76
CA SER A 43 -31.95 4.77 -2.10
C SER A 43 -31.40 4.84 -3.53
N ASP A 44 -31.00 3.69 -4.10
CA ASP A 44 -30.61 3.59 -5.50
C ASP A 44 -30.69 2.13 -5.97
N SER A 45 -31.88 1.74 -6.43
CA SER A 45 -32.20 0.37 -6.85
C SER A 45 -31.48 0.01 -8.16
N GLY A 46 -30.21 -0.36 -8.06
CA GLY A 46 -29.38 -0.77 -9.19
C GLY A 46 -27.91 -0.39 -9.05
N ASN A 47 -27.59 0.60 -8.20
CA ASN A 47 -26.23 1.04 -7.97
C ASN A 47 -25.64 0.46 -6.68
N PHE A 48 -25.15 -0.78 -6.75
CA PHE A 48 -24.57 -1.47 -5.59
C PHE A 48 -23.40 -0.72 -4.96
N LEU A 49 -22.59 0.00 -5.73
CA LEU A 49 -21.50 0.81 -5.18
C LEU A 49 -22.04 1.95 -4.32
N GLN A 50 -23.12 2.60 -4.77
CA GLN A 50 -23.74 3.67 -4.02
C GLN A 50 -24.44 3.16 -2.76
N GLN A 51 -25.05 1.98 -2.80
CA GLN A 51 -25.57 1.31 -1.60
C GLN A 51 -24.44 1.02 -0.58
N LYS A 52 -23.28 0.53 -1.05
CA LYS A 52 -22.09 0.32 -0.21
C LYS A 52 -21.61 1.63 0.42
N CYS A 53 -21.52 2.70 -0.37
CA CYS A 53 -21.17 4.03 0.12
C CYS A 53 -22.17 4.56 1.16
N GLU A 54 -23.48 4.39 0.92
CA GLU A 54 -24.52 4.89 1.82
C GLU A 54 -24.55 4.09 3.13
N ALA A 55 -24.32 2.77 3.09
CA ALA A 55 -24.16 1.96 4.30
C ALA A 55 -23.01 2.48 5.19
N ILE A 56 -21.85 2.77 4.59
CA ILE A 56 -20.73 3.38 5.33
C ILE A 56 -21.10 4.78 5.81
N ARG A 57 -21.78 5.60 4.99
CA ARG A 57 -22.20 6.96 5.37
C ARG A 57 -23.13 6.96 6.58
N LYS A 58 -24.13 6.06 6.61
CA LYS A 58 -25.03 5.91 7.75
C LYS A 58 -24.28 5.48 9.02
N TRP A 59 -23.33 4.56 8.90
CA TRP A 59 -22.44 4.23 10.02
C TRP A 59 -21.66 5.46 10.53
N GLN A 60 -21.12 6.29 9.62
CA GLN A 60 -20.43 7.53 10.01
C GLN A 60 -21.38 8.51 10.73
N GLN A 61 -22.62 8.63 10.26
CA GLN A 61 -23.63 9.50 10.89
C GLN A 61 -23.99 9.04 12.30
N LYS A 62 -24.06 7.72 12.54
CA LYS A 62 -24.39 7.14 13.85
C LYS A 62 -23.24 7.29 14.85
N ASN A 63 -22.01 7.10 14.39
CA ASN A 63 -20.83 7.10 15.25
C ASN A 63 -20.17 8.49 15.37
N GLY A 64 -20.52 9.44 14.51
CA GLY A 64 -20.08 10.83 14.60
C GLY A 64 -18.55 10.96 14.56
N ASP A 65 -17.97 11.48 15.65
CA ASP A 65 -16.52 11.66 15.78
C ASP A 65 -15.76 10.33 15.95
N ASP A 66 -16.43 9.29 16.45
CA ASP A 66 -15.86 7.96 16.64
C ASP A 66 -15.83 7.12 15.34
N ALA A 67 -16.34 7.67 14.24
CA ALA A 67 -16.33 7.03 12.91
C ALA A 67 -14.95 7.10 12.23
N THR A 68 -13.94 6.56 12.89
CA THR A 68 -12.53 6.59 12.47
C THR A 68 -12.14 5.38 11.63
N TYR A 69 -10.97 5.43 10.97
CA TYR A 69 -10.42 4.26 10.29
C TYR A 69 -10.21 3.08 11.24
N ALA A 70 -9.69 3.33 12.45
CA ALA A 70 -9.48 2.30 13.46
C ALA A 70 -10.81 1.62 13.84
N ALA A 71 -11.88 2.40 14.05
CA ALA A 71 -13.20 1.85 14.33
C ALA A 71 -13.73 0.99 13.17
N PHE A 72 -13.53 1.42 11.93
CA PHE A 72 -13.96 0.66 10.75
C PHE A 72 -13.15 -0.65 10.58
N ILE A 73 -11.85 -0.64 10.86
CA ILE A 73 -11.01 -1.85 10.86
C ILE A 73 -11.55 -2.88 11.86
N VAL A 74 -11.99 -2.44 13.04
CA VAL A 74 -12.63 -3.32 14.03
C VAL A 74 -13.93 -3.89 13.47
N VAL A 75 -14.78 -3.07 12.86
CA VAL A 75 -16.03 -3.54 12.20
C VAL A 75 -15.73 -4.63 11.18
N ALA A 76 -14.79 -4.39 10.25
CA ALA A 76 -14.44 -5.38 9.23
C ALA A 76 -13.83 -6.66 9.83
N THR A 77 -13.05 -6.54 10.91
CA THR A 77 -12.45 -7.70 11.60
C THR A 77 -13.51 -8.55 12.30
N VAL A 78 -14.47 -7.92 13.00
CA VAL A 78 -15.56 -8.63 13.69
C VAL A 78 -16.55 -9.24 12.69
N ALA A 79 -16.71 -8.63 11.52
CA ALA A 79 -17.44 -9.21 10.39
C ALA A 79 -16.70 -10.36 9.68
N GLU A 80 -15.55 -10.79 10.20
CA GLU A 80 -14.66 -11.80 9.62
C GLU A 80 -14.16 -11.47 8.20
N ASN A 81 -14.30 -10.22 7.77
CA ASN A 81 -13.83 -9.73 6.48
C ASN A 81 -12.39 -9.20 6.59
N LYS A 82 -11.45 -10.16 6.70
CA LYS A 82 -10.01 -9.88 6.86
C LYS A 82 -9.44 -9.06 5.71
N GLU A 83 -9.82 -9.38 4.47
CA GLU A 83 -9.36 -8.68 3.27
C GLU A 83 -9.74 -7.20 3.29
N LEU A 84 -10.98 -6.88 3.67
CA LEU A 84 -11.42 -5.49 3.83
C LEU A 84 -10.69 -4.79 4.98
N ALA A 85 -10.46 -5.48 6.09
CA ALA A 85 -9.74 -4.91 7.23
C ALA A 85 -8.28 -4.58 6.86
N ASP A 86 -7.61 -5.48 6.15
CA ASP A 86 -6.24 -5.27 5.67
C ASP A 86 -6.17 -4.13 4.65
N TYR A 87 -7.10 -4.09 3.69
CA TYR A 87 -7.21 -2.98 2.76
C TYR A 87 -7.35 -1.61 3.46
N VAL A 88 -8.21 -1.52 4.47
CA VAL A 88 -8.40 -0.27 5.22
C VAL A 88 -7.14 0.08 6.03
N ARG A 89 -6.43 -0.91 6.60
CA ARG A 89 -5.13 -0.67 7.25
C ARG A 89 -4.11 -0.10 6.26
N GLU A 90 -4.05 -0.63 5.04
CA GLU A 90 -3.14 -0.15 4.00
C GLU A 90 -3.44 1.30 3.59
N LEU A 91 -4.72 1.70 3.54
CA LEU A 91 -5.09 3.09 3.26
C LEU A 91 -4.58 4.07 4.33
N VAL A 92 -4.58 3.66 5.59
CA VAL A 92 -4.11 4.46 6.72
C VAL A 92 -2.59 4.51 6.78
N VAL A 93 -1.96 3.34 6.64
CA VAL A 93 -0.51 3.19 6.78
C VAL A 93 0.23 3.68 5.52
N GLY A 94 -0.45 3.77 4.38
CA GLY A 94 0.13 4.11 3.09
C GLY A 94 1.16 3.05 2.67
N ALA A 95 0.71 2.02 1.96
CA ALA A 95 1.55 1.10 1.19
C ALA A 95 2.88 0.72 1.89
N ARG A 96 2.82 -0.12 2.94
CA ARG A 96 4.06 -0.70 3.47
C ARG A 96 4.70 -1.72 2.53
N ASP A 97 4.03 -2.16 1.47
CA ASP A 97 4.45 -3.32 0.69
C ASP A 97 4.96 -3.07 -0.74
N GLU A 98 5.18 -1.82 -1.17
CA GLU A 98 6.07 -1.58 -2.32
C GLU A 98 7.56 -1.56 -1.93
N GLN A 99 7.89 -1.50 -0.64
CA GLN A 99 9.27 -1.45 -0.18
C GLN A 99 9.86 -2.84 0.16
N GLN A 100 9.04 -3.87 0.43
CA GLN A 100 9.54 -5.21 0.78
C GLN A 100 9.98 -6.03 -0.44
N CYS A 101 9.55 -5.67 -1.66
CA CYS A 101 10.04 -6.28 -2.91
C CYS A 101 11.27 -5.55 -3.51
N SER A 102 11.47 -4.27 -3.18
CA SER A 102 12.52 -3.40 -3.76
C SER A 102 13.80 -3.28 -2.92
N HIS A 103 13.79 -3.69 -1.65
CA HIS A 103 14.98 -3.64 -0.78
C HIS A 103 16.00 -4.73 -1.11
N THR A 104 15.55 -5.94 -1.41
CA THR A 104 16.43 -7.08 -1.75
C THR A 104 17.09 -6.93 -3.12
N GLU A 105 16.40 -6.34 -4.11
CA GLU A 105 16.99 -6.04 -5.41
C GLU A 105 18.05 -4.93 -5.32
N LYS A 106 17.82 -3.88 -4.53
CA LYS A 106 18.79 -2.78 -4.39
C LYS A 106 20.05 -3.20 -3.65
N GLU A 107 19.94 -4.03 -2.60
CA GLU A 107 21.12 -4.59 -1.92
C GLU A 107 21.90 -5.56 -2.82
N GLY A 108 21.20 -6.38 -3.60
CA GLY A 108 21.82 -7.26 -4.60
C GLY A 108 22.57 -6.47 -5.69
N LEU A 109 21.95 -5.42 -6.23
CA LEU A 109 22.56 -4.54 -7.23
C LEU A 109 23.76 -3.77 -6.65
N LEU A 110 23.66 -3.27 -5.41
CA LEU A 110 24.78 -2.57 -4.76
C LEU A 110 25.98 -3.51 -4.58
N SER A 111 25.74 -4.76 -4.18
CA SER A 111 26.80 -5.79 -4.07
C SER A 111 27.44 -6.10 -5.43
N LEU A 112 26.65 -6.21 -6.49
CA LEU A 112 27.16 -6.47 -7.85
C LEU A 112 27.98 -5.27 -8.39
N VAL A 113 27.51 -4.05 -8.17
CA VAL A 113 28.23 -2.83 -8.56
C VAL A 113 29.55 -2.72 -7.81
N MET A 114 29.59 -3.03 -6.51
CA MET A 114 30.84 -3.03 -5.76
C MET A 114 31.84 -4.09 -6.26
N ALA A 115 31.37 -5.29 -6.60
CA ALA A 115 32.21 -6.36 -7.15
C ALA A 115 32.81 -5.98 -8.51
N LEU A 116 31.99 -5.49 -9.45
CA LEU A 116 32.46 -5.07 -10.78
C LEU A 116 33.40 -3.88 -10.70
N THR A 117 33.15 -2.92 -9.81
CA THR A 117 34.03 -1.77 -9.59
C THR A 117 35.41 -2.21 -9.11
N LYS A 118 35.47 -3.23 -8.23
CA LYS A 118 36.73 -3.79 -7.77
C LYS A 118 37.52 -4.45 -8.90
N GLU A 119 36.88 -5.28 -9.70
CA GLU A 119 37.52 -5.94 -10.85
C GLU A 119 38.05 -4.94 -11.87
N LEU A 120 37.30 -3.87 -12.13
CA LEU A 120 37.70 -2.83 -13.07
C LEU A 120 38.94 -2.07 -12.58
N LYS A 121 39.01 -1.79 -11.28
CA LYS A 121 40.18 -1.15 -10.64
C LYS A 121 41.42 -2.04 -10.67
N GLU A 122 41.27 -3.34 -10.43
CA GLU A 122 42.37 -4.30 -10.56
C GLU A 122 42.91 -4.36 -12.00
N LYS A 123 42.02 -4.43 -13.00
CA LYS A 123 42.43 -4.40 -14.42
C LYS A 123 43.13 -3.10 -14.81
N GLU A 124 42.67 -1.96 -14.30
CA GLU A 124 43.32 -0.66 -14.53
C GLU A 124 44.75 -0.64 -13.96
N THR A 125 44.96 -1.15 -12.74
CA THR A 125 46.30 -1.23 -12.16
C THR A 125 47.23 -2.16 -12.94
N MET A 126 46.72 -3.29 -13.45
CA MET A 126 47.51 -4.19 -14.30
C MET A 126 47.91 -3.53 -15.63
N LEU A 127 47.02 -2.75 -16.23
CA LEU A 127 47.32 -2.01 -17.46
C LEU A 127 48.34 -0.91 -17.23
N GLN A 128 48.20 -0.12 -16.16
CA GLN A 128 49.20 0.92 -15.80
C GLN A 128 50.58 0.32 -15.52
N ALA A 129 50.64 -0.82 -14.81
CA ALA A 129 51.90 -1.54 -14.59
C ALA A 129 52.53 -2.03 -15.90
N LYS A 130 51.70 -2.51 -16.85
CA LYS A 130 52.18 -3.01 -18.14
C LYS A 130 52.70 -1.87 -19.04
N VAL A 131 52.05 -0.72 -19.02
CA VAL A 131 52.51 0.50 -19.73
C VAL A 131 53.81 1.04 -19.14
N SER A 132 53.99 1.01 -17.81
CA SER A 132 55.26 1.40 -17.16
C SER A 132 56.40 0.41 -17.38
N SER A 133 56.11 -0.86 -17.68
CA SER A 133 57.13 -1.89 -17.94
C SER A 133 57.61 -1.95 -19.39
N ALA A 134 57.04 -1.16 -20.29
CA ALA A 134 57.46 -1.14 -21.69
C ALA A 134 58.88 -0.51 -21.77
N PRO A 135 59.91 -1.27 -22.20
CA PRO A 135 61.26 -0.72 -22.29
C PRO A 135 61.26 0.38 -23.36
N VAL A 136 61.59 1.60 -22.94
CA VAL A 136 61.90 2.69 -23.86
C VAL A 136 63.15 2.28 -24.62
N CYS A 137 62.96 1.84 -25.87
CA CYS A 137 64.04 1.52 -26.77
C CYS A 137 64.79 2.82 -27.07
N THR A 138 65.87 3.05 -26.33
CA THR A 138 66.74 4.21 -26.52
C THR A 138 67.59 3.90 -27.75
N VAL A 139 67.25 4.53 -28.87
CA VAL A 139 68.05 4.47 -30.10
C VAL A 139 69.39 5.13 -29.78
N CYS A 140 70.46 4.32 -29.75
CA CYS A 140 71.83 4.79 -29.64
C CYS A 140 72.22 5.55 -30.92
N ALA A 141 72.88 6.69 -30.72
CA ALA A 141 73.43 7.57 -31.74
C ALA A 141 74.61 6.94 -32.51
#